data_AF-A0A1S7QHK6-F1
#
_entry.id   AF-A0A1S7QHK6-F1
#
_cell.length_a   1.000
_cell.length_b   1.000
_cell.length_c   1.000
_cell.angle_alpha   90.00
_cell.angle_beta   90.00
_cell.angle_gamma   90.00
#
_symmetry.space_group_name_H-M   'P 1'
#
loop_
_entity.id
_entity.type
_entity.pdbx_description
1 polymer ?
#
loop_
_entity_poly.entity_id
_entity_poly.type
_entity_poly.pdbx_seq_one_letter_code
_entity_poly.pdbx_strand_id
1 'polypeptide(L)'
;MKKNGLLDDEKTALTKNTSLSAFVMQSLRDRRQRQNAAPATKDHSFPVIASYNVHKCVGRDRKFDPDRTSRVIQEIGADIIALQEADSRFGERTGLLDLARLERESGLIPVPVQAGVKAHGWHGNVVLFKEGAVRDVHTLKLPGLEPRGALVVELDLKSGGTLRVIAAHFGLLRHSRAQQAKALIGLLEARNECATILMGDLNEWRLGNGSSLNTFRDAFGALPPAVPSFPSNLPVLALDRIIANREGLIEQVEAHDSALARIASDHLPLKAAVRTDLLPA
;
A
#
# COMPACT_ATOMS: atom_id res chain seq x y z
N MET A 1 -30.15 26.30 42.10
CA MET A 1 -29.97 24.83 42.15
C MET A 1 -30.12 24.27 40.73
N LYS A 2 -29.12 23.49 40.26
CA LYS A 2 -29.07 22.61 39.05
C LYS A 2 -29.41 23.31 37.71
N LYS A 3 -28.50 23.72 36.80
CA LYS A 3 -27.30 23.13 36.14
C LYS A 3 -27.52 21.81 35.36
N ASN A 4 -27.38 21.97 34.04
CA ASN A 4 -26.86 21.07 33.00
C ASN A 4 -27.52 19.71 32.76
N GLY A 5 -27.97 19.50 31.51
CA GLY A 5 -28.24 18.17 30.99
C GLY A 5 -28.98 18.23 29.66
N LEU A 6 -28.31 18.68 28.60
CA LEU A 6 -28.75 18.57 27.19
C LEU A 6 -27.67 19.21 26.31
N LEU A 7 -26.49 18.57 26.20
CA LEU A 7 -25.48 18.89 25.17
C LEU A 7 -24.30 17.88 25.09
N ASP A 8 -24.32 16.77 25.84
CA ASP A 8 -23.20 15.80 25.84
C ASP A 8 -23.48 14.46 25.13
N ASP A 9 -24.67 14.25 24.55
CA ASP A 9 -25.02 12.94 23.93
C ASP A 9 -24.61 12.80 22.45
N GLU A 10 -24.09 13.85 21.81
CA GLU A 10 -23.64 13.78 20.40
C GLU A 10 -22.12 13.52 20.23
N LYS A 11 -21.34 13.47 21.32
CA LYS A 11 -19.90 13.19 21.27
C LYS A 11 -19.48 11.78 21.69
N THR A 12 -20.44 10.88 21.94
CA THR A 12 -20.17 9.55 22.52
C THR A 12 -20.51 8.40 21.57
N ALA A 13 -20.41 8.62 20.25
CA ALA A 13 -20.73 7.61 19.23
C ALA A 13 -19.54 7.22 18.34
N LEU A 14 -18.31 7.12 18.86
CA LEU A 14 -17.19 6.58 18.07
C LEU A 14 -16.13 5.83 18.90
N THR A 15 -16.58 4.99 19.82
CA THR A 15 -15.67 4.13 20.60
C THR A 15 -16.19 2.70 20.65
N LYS A 16 -16.15 1.99 19.51
CA LYS A 16 -16.23 0.53 19.50
C LYS A 16 -14.85 -0.03 19.16
N ASN A 17 -14.26 -0.68 20.15
CA ASN A 17 -13.08 -1.52 19.98
C ASN A 17 -13.41 -2.54 18.88
N THR A 18 -12.85 -2.39 17.68
CA THR A 18 -13.27 -3.19 16.52
C THR A 18 -12.76 -4.62 16.69
N SER A 19 -13.66 -5.56 16.99
CA SER A 19 -13.33 -6.99 16.98
C SER A 19 -13.11 -7.48 15.54
N LEU A 20 -12.37 -8.57 15.37
CA LEU A 20 -12.15 -9.19 14.07
C LEU A 20 -13.48 -9.60 13.41
N SER A 21 -14.39 -10.18 14.20
CA SER A 21 -15.73 -10.55 13.75
C SER A 21 -16.54 -9.35 13.25
N ALA A 22 -16.48 -8.22 13.95
CA ALA A 22 -17.17 -7.00 13.53
C ALA A 22 -16.60 -6.44 12.22
N PHE A 23 -15.27 -6.43 12.06
CA PHE A 23 -14.61 -5.98 10.83
C PHE A 23 -14.99 -6.87 9.63
N VAL A 24 -14.98 -8.19 9.82
CA VAL A 24 -15.37 -9.16 8.79
C VAL A 24 -16.83 -8.97 8.38
N MET A 25 -17.74 -8.83 9.36
CA MET A 25 -19.16 -8.60 9.07
C MET A 25 -19.39 -7.29 8.30
N GLN A 26 -18.66 -6.23 8.65
CA GLN A 26 -18.73 -4.97 7.91
C GLN A 26 -18.21 -5.14 6.48
N SER A 27 -17.04 -5.78 6.31
CA SER A 27 -16.43 -6.02 5.00
C SER A 27 -17.34 -6.82 4.06
N LEU A 28 -18.05 -7.82 4.59
CA LEU A 28 -19.02 -8.61 3.81
C LEU A 28 -20.23 -7.78 3.36
N ARG A 29 -20.71 -6.84 4.20
CA ARG A 29 -21.79 -5.90 3.83
C ARG A 29 -21.34 -4.95 2.74
N ASP A 30 -20.17 -4.34 2.89
CA ASP A 30 -19.61 -3.40 1.93
C ASP A 30 -19.32 -4.07 0.58
N ARG A 31 -18.85 -5.33 0.60
CA ARG A 31 -18.63 -6.12 -0.62
C ARG A 31 -19.93 -6.34 -1.39
N ARG A 32 -21.03 -6.70 -0.72
CA ARG A 32 -22.35 -6.86 -1.36
C ARG A 32 -22.82 -5.56 -2.01
N GLN A 33 -22.58 -4.42 -1.37
CA GLN A 33 -22.92 -3.11 -1.93
C GLN A 33 -22.08 -2.79 -3.17
N ARG A 34 -20.76 -3.07 -3.16
CA ARG A 34 -19.88 -2.85 -4.33
C ARG A 34 -20.23 -3.74 -5.52
N GLN A 35 -20.59 -5.00 -5.31
CA GLN A 35 -21.01 -5.91 -6.39
C GLN A 35 -22.29 -5.45 -7.10
N ASN A 36 -23.11 -4.63 -6.44
CA ASN A 36 -24.30 -4.04 -7.02
C ASN A 36 -24.03 -2.71 -7.74
N ALA A 37 -22.82 -2.16 -7.66
CA ALA A 37 -22.41 -0.97 -8.39
C ALA A 37 -21.79 -1.39 -9.75
N ALA A 38 -22.23 -0.78 -10.84
CA ALA A 38 -21.68 -1.06 -12.16
C ALA A 38 -20.20 -0.63 -12.23
N PRO A 39 -19.32 -1.41 -12.89
CA PRO A 39 -17.93 -1.01 -13.09
C PRO A 39 -17.90 0.23 -14.00
N ALA A 40 -17.47 1.36 -13.45
CA ALA A 40 -17.18 2.54 -14.26
C ALA A 40 -15.84 2.33 -14.98
N THR A 41 -15.89 2.17 -16.30
CA THR A 41 -14.70 2.27 -17.14
C THR A 41 -14.29 3.74 -17.18
N LYS A 42 -13.49 4.18 -16.21
CA LYS A 42 -12.88 5.50 -16.25
C LYS A 42 -11.68 5.44 -17.20
N ASP A 43 -11.74 6.24 -18.26
CA ASP A 43 -10.54 6.63 -18.99
C ASP A 43 -9.63 7.34 -17.98
N HIS A 44 -8.48 6.76 -17.64
CA HIS A 44 -7.65 7.28 -16.56
C HIS A 44 -6.92 8.54 -17.06
N SER A 45 -7.47 9.72 -16.78
CA SER A 45 -6.82 11.02 -17.03
C SER A 45 -5.58 11.25 -16.16
N PHE A 46 -5.34 10.37 -15.17
CA PHE A 46 -4.35 10.49 -14.12
C PHE A 46 -3.54 9.20 -13.97
N PRO A 47 -2.24 9.27 -13.62
CA PRO A 47 -1.42 8.08 -13.40
C PRO A 47 -2.00 7.16 -12.33
N VAL A 48 -1.90 5.85 -12.54
CA VAL A 48 -2.35 4.83 -11.60
C VAL A 48 -1.20 4.36 -10.72
N ILE A 49 -1.39 4.40 -9.41
CA ILE A 49 -0.49 3.77 -8.43
C ILE A 49 -1.06 2.44 -7.97
N ALA A 50 -0.19 1.50 -7.58
CA ALA A 50 -0.61 0.25 -6.98
C ALA A 50 0.33 -0.27 -5.88
N SER A 51 -0.23 -1.11 -5.01
CA SER A 51 0.52 -1.90 -4.04
C SER A 51 0.16 -3.38 -4.19
N TYR A 52 1.16 -4.25 -4.13
CA TYR A 52 0.93 -5.69 -4.21
C TYR A 52 1.94 -6.51 -3.39
N ASN A 53 1.46 -7.18 -2.35
CA ASN A 53 2.23 -8.26 -1.72
C ASN A 53 2.17 -9.50 -2.62
N VAL A 54 3.31 -9.83 -3.25
CA VAL A 54 3.39 -10.91 -4.24
C VAL A 54 3.54 -12.30 -3.61
N HIS A 55 3.58 -12.39 -2.28
CA HIS A 55 3.73 -13.64 -1.53
C HIS A 55 4.90 -14.52 -2.03
N LYS A 56 6.04 -13.89 -2.34
CA LYS A 56 7.21 -14.55 -2.93
C LYS A 56 6.91 -15.28 -4.24
N CYS A 57 5.95 -14.78 -5.01
CA CYS A 57 5.43 -15.41 -6.22
C CYS A 57 4.87 -16.82 -6.00
N VAL A 58 4.48 -17.16 -4.76
CA VAL A 58 3.81 -18.42 -4.43
C VAL A 58 2.32 -18.16 -4.38
N GLY A 59 1.58 -18.81 -5.28
CA GLY A 59 0.12 -18.68 -5.29
C GLY A 59 -0.54 -19.45 -4.17
N ARG A 60 -1.85 -19.26 -4.04
CA ARG A 60 -2.69 -20.02 -3.10
C ARG A 60 -2.74 -21.52 -3.41
N ASP A 61 -2.43 -21.89 -4.63
CA ASP A 61 -2.20 -23.27 -5.08
C ASP A 61 -0.85 -23.83 -4.62
N ARG A 62 -0.08 -23.04 -3.86
CA ARG A 62 1.26 -23.33 -3.32
C ARG A 62 2.33 -23.52 -4.39
N LYS A 63 2.07 -23.07 -5.62
CA LYS A 63 3.05 -23.12 -6.72
C LYS A 63 3.81 -21.80 -6.78
N PHE A 64 5.15 -21.89 -6.83
CA PHE A 64 6.00 -20.77 -7.19
C PHE A 64 5.90 -20.54 -8.71
N ASP A 65 5.39 -19.38 -9.10
CA ASP A 65 5.16 -19.00 -10.50
C ASP A 65 5.33 -17.46 -10.65
N PRO A 66 6.56 -16.97 -10.84
CA PRO A 66 6.82 -15.54 -11.01
C PRO A 66 6.23 -14.98 -12.31
N ASP A 67 6.05 -15.78 -13.35
CA ASP A 67 5.38 -15.36 -14.59
C ASP A 67 3.89 -15.08 -14.36
N ARG A 68 3.21 -15.88 -13.54
CA ARG A 68 1.85 -15.58 -13.08
C ARG A 68 1.79 -14.26 -12.30
N THR A 69 2.75 -13.99 -11.42
CA THR A 69 2.83 -12.70 -10.73
C THR A 69 3.04 -11.55 -11.71
N SER A 70 3.95 -11.69 -12.69
CA SER A 70 4.19 -10.68 -13.72
C SER A 70 2.94 -10.37 -14.55
N ARG A 71 2.15 -11.40 -14.89
CA ARG A 71 0.85 -11.21 -15.57
C ARG A 71 -0.14 -10.41 -14.72
N VAL A 72 -0.22 -10.65 -13.41
CA VAL A 72 -1.05 -9.81 -12.53
C VAL A 72 -0.52 -8.37 -12.49
N ILE A 73 0.79 -8.16 -12.42
CA ILE A 73 1.38 -6.81 -12.47
C ILE A 73 0.97 -6.07 -13.75
N GLN A 74 0.93 -6.77 -14.89
CA GLN A 74 0.43 -6.24 -16.16
C GLN A 74 -1.07 -5.95 -16.13
N GLU A 75 -1.89 -6.87 -15.61
CA GLU A 75 -3.35 -6.71 -15.48
C GLU A 75 -3.74 -5.47 -14.65
N ILE A 76 -2.94 -5.10 -13.65
CA ILE A 76 -3.19 -3.92 -12.80
C ILE A 76 -3.14 -2.63 -13.64
N GLY A 77 -2.24 -2.56 -14.63
CA GLY A 77 -2.06 -1.39 -15.48
C GLY A 77 -1.43 -0.18 -14.78
N ALA A 78 -0.76 -0.36 -13.64
CA ALA A 78 -0.18 0.73 -12.86
C ALA A 78 0.98 1.43 -13.57
N ASP A 79 1.13 2.73 -13.33
CA ASP A 79 2.26 3.56 -13.76
C ASP A 79 3.35 3.61 -12.69
N ILE A 80 2.99 3.44 -11.42
CA ILE A 80 3.93 3.24 -10.31
C ILE A 80 3.38 2.12 -9.44
N ILE A 81 4.21 1.13 -9.11
CA ILE A 81 3.81 -0.01 -8.27
C ILE A 81 4.82 -0.31 -7.18
N ALA A 82 4.32 -0.45 -5.95
CA ALA A 82 5.08 -0.97 -4.82
C ALA A 82 4.78 -2.45 -4.61
N LEU A 83 5.81 -3.28 -4.72
CA LEU A 83 5.74 -4.72 -4.47
C LEU A 83 6.30 -5.04 -3.09
N GLN A 84 5.66 -5.99 -2.38
CA GLN A 84 6.16 -6.55 -1.12
C GLN A 84 6.41 -8.05 -1.27
N GLU A 85 7.41 -8.57 -0.54
CA GLU A 85 7.87 -9.98 -0.66
C GLU A 85 8.38 -10.34 -2.06
N ALA A 86 8.94 -9.38 -2.79
CA ALA A 86 9.51 -9.59 -4.12
C ALA A 86 10.91 -10.24 -4.13
N ASP A 87 11.53 -10.39 -2.95
CA ASP A 87 12.82 -11.04 -2.74
C ASP A 87 12.68 -12.27 -1.84
N SER A 88 13.60 -13.23 -1.96
CA SER A 88 13.72 -14.32 -0.99
C SER A 88 14.02 -13.76 0.42
N ARG A 89 13.43 -14.37 1.47
CA ARG A 89 13.59 -13.88 2.85
C ARG A 89 14.94 -14.29 3.49
N PHE A 90 15.52 -15.40 3.03
CA PHE A 90 16.72 -16.03 3.60
C PHE A 90 17.90 -15.98 2.62
N GLY A 91 19.12 -16.09 3.17
CA GLY A 91 20.36 -16.03 2.39
C GLY A 91 20.64 -14.64 1.83
N GLU A 92 21.14 -14.58 0.60
CA GLU A 92 21.53 -13.34 -0.07
C GLU A 92 20.36 -12.45 -0.53
N ARG A 93 19.11 -12.84 -0.23
CA ARG A 93 17.88 -12.18 -0.69
C ARG A 93 17.86 -12.02 -2.20
N THR A 94 17.56 -13.11 -2.90
CA THR A 94 17.51 -13.12 -4.37
C THR A 94 16.17 -12.61 -4.84
N GLY A 95 16.18 -11.67 -5.77
CA GLY A 95 14.98 -11.18 -6.42
C GLY A 95 14.25 -12.28 -7.19
N LEU A 96 12.91 -12.27 -7.11
CA LEU A 96 12.08 -13.40 -7.57
C LEU A 96 11.45 -13.19 -8.95
N LEU A 97 11.45 -11.97 -9.46
CA LEU A 97 10.83 -11.56 -10.72
C LEU A 97 11.86 -11.33 -11.83
N ASP A 98 11.50 -11.61 -13.08
CA ASP A 98 12.32 -11.14 -14.21
C ASP A 98 12.00 -9.66 -14.48
N LEU A 99 12.75 -8.76 -13.85
CA LEU A 99 12.54 -7.31 -13.97
C LEU A 99 12.78 -6.80 -15.39
N ALA A 100 13.72 -7.39 -16.13
CA ALA A 100 14.00 -6.99 -17.52
C ALA A 100 12.86 -7.40 -18.46
N ARG A 101 12.22 -8.55 -18.20
CA ARG A 101 10.99 -8.94 -18.90
C ARG A 101 9.81 -8.05 -18.51
N LEU A 102 9.63 -7.75 -17.23
CA LEU A 102 8.60 -6.81 -16.77
C LEU A 102 8.73 -5.45 -17.44
N GLU A 103 9.94 -4.91 -17.52
CA GLU A 103 10.22 -3.66 -18.24
C GLU A 103 9.79 -3.75 -19.71
N ARG A 104 10.20 -4.81 -20.42
CA ARG A 104 9.83 -5.00 -21.84
C ARG A 104 8.33 -5.17 -22.07
N GLU A 105 7.62 -5.87 -21.17
CA GLU A 105 6.22 -6.21 -21.35
C GLU A 105 5.24 -5.16 -20.81
N SER A 106 5.66 -4.34 -19.83
CA SER A 106 4.77 -3.38 -19.15
C SER A 106 5.30 -1.94 -19.12
N GLY A 107 6.56 -1.71 -19.51
CA GLY A 107 7.24 -0.43 -19.37
C GLY A 107 7.66 -0.09 -17.95
N LEU A 108 7.40 -0.95 -16.96
CA LEU A 108 7.76 -0.72 -15.56
C LEU A 108 9.25 -0.98 -15.32
N ILE A 109 9.98 0.09 -14.99
CA ILE A 109 11.40 0.08 -14.70
C ILE A 109 11.61 0.06 -13.18
N PRO A 110 12.52 -0.77 -12.64
CA PRO A 110 12.80 -0.77 -11.21
C PRO A 110 13.54 0.50 -10.77
N VAL A 111 13.12 1.04 -9.61
CA VAL A 111 13.91 2.05 -8.90
C VAL A 111 15.23 1.40 -8.46
N PRO A 112 16.40 1.98 -8.82
CA PRO A 112 17.67 1.44 -8.39
C PRO A 112 17.83 1.61 -6.88
N VAL A 113 18.12 0.52 -6.19
CA VAL A 113 18.37 0.52 -4.74
C VAL A 113 19.74 -0.13 -4.51
N GLN A 114 20.53 0.45 -3.61
CA GLN A 114 21.71 -0.23 -3.06
C GLN A 114 21.28 -1.33 -2.08
N ALA A 115 20.61 -2.34 -2.62
CA ALA A 115 20.31 -3.58 -1.92
C ALA A 115 21.48 -4.55 -2.12
N GLY A 116 21.57 -5.61 -1.31
CA GLY A 116 22.62 -6.63 -1.49
C GLY A 116 22.67 -7.17 -2.94
N VAL A 117 23.81 -7.74 -3.34
CA VAL A 117 24.17 -8.04 -4.75
C VAL A 117 23.08 -8.73 -5.61
N LYS A 118 22.17 -9.51 -5.00
CA LYS A 118 21.14 -10.28 -5.71
C LYS A 118 19.70 -9.83 -5.43
N ALA A 119 19.49 -8.82 -4.59
CA ALA A 119 18.15 -8.36 -4.20
C ALA A 119 17.61 -7.36 -5.23
N HIS A 120 16.32 -7.43 -5.51
CA HIS A 120 15.65 -6.40 -6.33
C HIS A 120 15.40 -5.12 -5.53
N GLY A 121 15.26 -5.22 -4.21
CA GLY A 121 14.96 -4.04 -3.41
C GLY A 121 15.31 -4.17 -1.94
N TRP A 122 14.68 -3.34 -1.12
CA TRP A 122 15.02 -3.20 0.29
C TRP A 122 14.05 -3.97 1.17
N HIS A 123 14.54 -5.05 1.80
CA HIS A 123 13.72 -5.93 2.64
C HIS A 123 12.50 -6.53 1.92
N GLY A 124 12.66 -6.86 0.62
CA GLY A 124 11.58 -7.39 -0.20
C GLY A 124 10.59 -6.34 -0.70
N ASN A 125 10.83 -5.05 -0.45
CA ASN A 125 10.10 -3.95 -1.07
C ASN A 125 10.79 -3.53 -2.36
N VAL A 126 10.04 -3.49 -3.46
CA VAL A 126 10.48 -3.01 -4.76
C VAL A 126 9.51 -1.92 -5.22
N VAL A 127 10.01 -0.83 -5.78
CA VAL A 127 9.19 0.16 -6.47
C VAL A 127 9.54 0.08 -7.96
N LEU A 128 8.52 -0.05 -8.80
CA LEU A 128 8.65 0.04 -10.25
C LEU A 128 7.85 1.25 -10.74
N PHE A 129 8.29 1.91 -11.81
CA PHE A 129 7.62 3.06 -12.40
C PHE A 129 7.80 3.07 -13.93
N LYS A 130 6.82 3.62 -14.67
CA LYS A 130 6.88 3.69 -16.15
C LYS A 130 7.58 4.93 -16.68
N GLU A 131 7.19 6.10 -16.18
CA GLU A 131 7.64 7.39 -16.69
C GLU A 131 8.08 8.32 -15.55
N GLY A 132 9.06 9.18 -15.84
CA GLY A 132 9.65 10.11 -14.88
C GLY A 132 11.12 9.83 -14.63
N ALA A 133 11.67 10.45 -13.59
CA ALA A 133 13.05 10.25 -13.16
C ALA A 133 13.12 10.05 -11.65
N VAL A 134 14.03 9.19 -11.22
CA VAL A 134 14.33 9.01 -9.79
C VAL A 134 15.18 10.19 -9.32
N ARG A 135 14.62 10.98 -8.42
CA ARG A 135 15.27 12.14 -7.81
C ARG A 135 16.09 11.77 -6.59
N ASP A 136 15.51 10.95 -5.72
CA ASP A 136 16.13 10.52 -4.47
C ASP A 136 15.60 9.14 -4.05
N VAL A 137 16.45 8.36 -3.38
CA VAL A 137 16.12 7.03 -2.87
C VAL A 137 16.69 6.89 -1.46
N HIS A 138 15.82 6.58 -0.50
CA HIS A 138 16.21 6.35 0.88
C HIS A 138 15.64 5.05 1.40
N THR A 139 16.51 4.22 1.99
CA THR A 139 16.14 2.95 2.61
C THR A 139 16.05 3.10 4.11
N LEU A 140 14.94 2.69 4.72
CA LEU A 140 14.77 2.67 6.17
C LEU A 140 14.67 1.23 6.67
N LYS A 141 15.54 0.85 7.61
CA LYS A 141 15.34 -0.38 8.40
C LYS A 141 14.29 -0.11 9.45
N LEU A 142 13.17 -0.84 9.37
CA LEU A 142 12.04 -0.63 10.27
C LEU A 142 12.28 -1.35 11.62
N PRO A 143 12.00 -0.70 12.77
CA PRO A 143 12.22 -1.31 14.08
C PRO A 143 11.27 -2.50 14.32
N GLY A 144 11.73 -3.49 15.07
CA GLY A 144 10.95 -4.68 15.43
C GLY A 144 11.75 -5.97 15.37
N LEU A 145 11.12 -7.07 15.77
CA LEU A 145 11.75 -8.40 15.80
C LEU A 145 11.95 -8.97 14.40
N GLU A 146 11.01 -8.71 13.50
CA GLU A 146 11.10 -9.15 12.12
C GLU A 146 11.94 -8.17 11.28
N PRO A 147 12.80 -8.65 10.36
CA PRO A 147 13.59 -7.77 9.51
C PRO A 147 12.71 -7.12 8.43
N ARG A 148 12.07 -5.99 8.78
CA ARG A 148 11.24 -5.17 7.91
C ARG A 148 11.98 -3.93 7.42
N GLY A 149 11.51 -3.35 6.33
CA GLY A 149 12.05 -2.12 5.78
C GLY A 149 11.01 -1.32 5.03
N ALA A 150 11.36 -0.06 4.76
CA ALA A 150 10.63 0.81 3.85
C ALA A 150 11.60 1.39 2.82
N LEU A 151 11.11 1.58 1.60
CA LEU A 151 11.81 2.25 0.52
C LEU A 151 11.07 3.56 0.24
N VAL A 152 11.75 4.68 0.46
CA VAL A 152 11.25 6.03 0.22
C VAL A 152 11.89 6.52 -1.08
N VAL A 153 11.08 6.76 -2.10
CA VAL A 153 11.53 7.17 -3.43
C VAL A 153 10.88 8.50 -3.77
N GLU A 154 11.68 9.47 -4.22
CA GLU A 154 11.15 10.69 -4.81
C GLU A 154 11.28 10.58 -6.32
N LEU A 155 10.16 10.73 -7.02
CA LEU A 155 10.05 10.65 -8.47
C LEU A 155 9.67 12.04 -9.00
N ASP A 156 10.47 12.55 -9.92
CA ASP A 156 10.05 13.67 -10.77
C ASP A 156 9.17 13.10 -11.89
N LEU A 157 7.89 13.47 -11.89
CA LEU A 157 6.94 12.95 -12.86
C LEU A 157 7.10 13.66 -14.20
N LYS A 158 6.90 12.94 -15.30
CA LYS A 158 6.98 13.52 -16.66
C LYS A 158 5.93 14.61 -16.89
N SER A 159 4.78 14.52 -16.22
CA SER A 159 3.73 15.55 -16.25
C SER A 159 4.09 16.82 -15.48
N GLY A 160 5.21 16.85 -14.78
CA GLY A 160 5.60 17.90 -13.84
C GLY A 160 5.32 17.53 -12.38
N GLY A 161 6.06 18.17 -11.48
CA GLY A 161 5.99 17.95 -10.04
C GLY A 161 6.75 16.73 -9.54
N THR A 162 7.02 16.73 -8.23
CA THR A 162 7.69 15.62 -7.53
C THR A 162 6.70 14.87 -6.65
N LEU A 163 6.74 13.55 -6.72
CA LEU A 163 5.95 12.64 -5.89
C LEU A 163 6.87 11.74 -5.07
N ARG A 164 6.70 11.74 -3.74
CA ARG A 164 7.35 10.79 -2.84
C ARG A 164 6.47 9.54 -2.70
N VAL A 165 7.01 8.39 -3.08
CA VAL A 165 6.39 7.08 -2.93
C VAL A 165 7.12 6.32 -1.83
N ILE A 166 6.36 5.79 -0.87
CA ILE A 166 6.90 4.95 0.19
C ILE A 166 6.33 3.55 0.02
N ALA A 167 7.18 2.59 -0.31
CA ALA A 167 6.86 1.17 -0.25
C ALA A 167 7.26 0.62 1.13
N ALA A 168 6.31 0.04 1.87
CA ALA A 168 6.61 -0.53 3.19
C ALA A 168 5.91 -1.87 3.42
N HIS A 169 6.58 -2.75 4.16
CA HIS A 169 5.98 -3.98 4.66
C HIS A 169 6.16 -4.04 6.17
N PHE A 170 5.08 -3.87 6.92
CA PHE A 170 5.13 -3.78 8.38
C PHE A 170 5.14 -5.17 9.05
N GLY A 171 5.59 -5.18 10.30
CA GLY A 171 5.66 -6.39 11.11
C GLY A 171 4.29 -6.88 11.58
N LEU A 172 4.22 -8.17 11.95
CA LEU A 172 2.97 -8.79 12.40
C LEU A 172 2.51 -8.32 13.78
N LEU A 173 3.43 -7.88 14.64
CA LEU A 173 3.12 -7.43 15.99
C LEU A 173 2.63 -5.98 16.00
N ARG A 174 1.48 -5.73 16.62
CA ARG A 174 0.86 -4.39 16.70
C ARG A 174 1.81 -3.33 17.26
N HIS A 175 2.58 -3.67 18.30
CA HIS A 175 3.53 -2.74 18.90
C HIS A 175 4.68 -2.40 17.93
N SER A 176 5.21 -3.40 17.20
CA SER A 176 6.19 -3.16 16.14
C SER A 176 5.61 -2.22 15.09
N ARG A 177 4.40 -2.47 14.58
CA ARG A 177 3.76 -1.57 13.61
C ARG A 177 3.66 -0.12 14.08
N ALA A 178 3.29 0.10 15.33
CA ALA A 178 3.22 1.44 15.90
C ALA A 178 4.61 2.12 15.96
N GLN A 179 5.67 1.38 16.32
CA GLN A 179 7.04 1.90 16.26
C GLN A 179 7.50 2.18 14.83
N GLN A 180 7.13 1.31 13.89
CA GLN A 180 7.47 1.45 12.47
C GLN A 180 6.80 2.68 11.85
N ALA A 181 5.53 2.91 12.16
CA ALA A 181 4.82 4.11 11.76
C ALA A 181 5.50 5.38 12.30
N LYS A 182 5.88 5.38 13.58
CA LYS A 182 6.63 6.51 14.19
C LYS A 182 7.99 6.74 13.55
N ALA A 183 8.75 5.67 13.30
CA ALA A 183 10.05 5.77 12.64
C ALA A 183 9.92 6.37 11.23
N LEU A 184 8.87 5.99 10.50
CA LEU A 184 8.61 6.54 9.18
C LEU A 184 8.21 8.02 9.23
N ILE A 185 7.32 8.41 10.15
CA ILE A 185 6.96 9.83 10.33
C ILE A 185 8.18 10.66 10.73
N GLY A 186 9.00 10.20 11.70
CA GLY A 186 10.21 10.92 12.09
C GLY A 186 11.22 11.08 10.95
N LEU A 187 11.32 10.11 10.03
CA LEU A 187 12.10 10.25 8.81
C LEU A 187 11.54 11.34 7.89
N LEU A 188 10.21 11.44 7.76
CA LEU A 188 9.56 12.43 6.90
C LEU A 188 9.65 13.85 7.47
N GLU A 189 9.54 14.01 8.80
CA GLU A 189 9.71 15.29 9.49
C GLU A 189 11.13 15.86 9.34
N ALA A 190 12.13 14.99 9.19
CA ALA A 190 13.52 15.38 8.96
C ALA A 190 13.83 15.73 7.49
N ARG A 191 12.84 15.68 6.59
CA ARG A 191 12.98 15.95 5.16
C ARG A 191 12.16 17.16 4.73
N ASN A 192 12.47 17.68 3.55
CA ASN A 192 11.62 18.68 2.91
C ASN A 192 10.21 18.11 2.69
N GLU A 193 9.21 18.98 2.83
CA GLU A 193 7.83 18.65 2.52
C GLU A 193 7.71 18.23 1.04
N CYS A 194 6.93 17.19 0.78
CA CYS A 194 6.70 16.66 -0.55
C CYS A 194 5.35 15.94 -0.56
N ALA A 195 4.63 15.99 -1.69
CA ALA A 195 3.46 15.15 -1.89
C ALA A 195 3.87 13.69 -1.72
N THR A 196 3.29 13.00 -0.74
CA THR A 196 3.76 11.70 -0.28
C THR A 196 2.61 10.70 -0.32
N ILE A 197 2.88 9.53 -0.88
CA ILE A 197 1.98 8.38 -0.87
C ILE A 197 2.70 7.18 -0.25
N LEU A 198 2.19 6.72 0.88
CA LEU A 198 2.57 5.46 1.52
C LEU A 198 1.70 4.32 1.00
N MET A 199 2.33 3.26 0.52
CA MET A 199 1.65 2.10 0.01
C MET A 199 2.36 0.80 0.40
N GLY A 200 1.60 -0.24 0.73
CA GLY A 200 2.16 -1.52 1.13
C GLY A 200 1.27 -2.38 2.02
N ASP A 201 1.75 -3.59 2.33
CA ASP A 201 1.19 -4.45 3.36
C ASP A 201 1.57 -3.92 4.75
N LEU A 202 0.64 -3.19 5.36
CA LEU A 202 0.84 -2.60 6.68
C LEU A 202 0.41 -3.55 7.81
N ASN A 203 -0.07 -4.76 7.51
CA ASN A 203 -0.50 -5.77 8.49
C ASN A 203 -1.51 -5.25 9.54
N GLU A 204 -2.29 -4.22 9.20
CA GLU A 204 -3.23 -3.59 10.14
C GLU A 204 -4.64 -3.52 9.57
N TRP A 205 -5.49 -4.44 10.02
CA TRP A 205 -6.92 -4.46 9.68
C TRP A 205 -7.78 -3.65 10.65
N ARG A 206 -7.27 -3.29 11.84
CA ARG A 206 -8.08 -2.56 12.83
C ARG A 206 -8.33 -1.13 12.37
N LEU A 207 -9.53 -0.63 12.68
CA LEU A 207 -9.96 0.74 12.42
C LEU A 207 -10.03 1.54 13.73
N GLY A 208 -10.15 2.87 13.59
CA GLY A 208 -10.31 3.79 14.71
C GLY A 208 -9.16 3.74 15.72
N ASN A 209 -9.47 3.99 17.00
CA ASN A 209 -8.47 4.13 18.07
C ASN A 209 -7.62 2.86 18.29
N GLY A 210 -8.10 1.69 17.87
CA GLY A 210 -7.37 0.43 17.99
C GLY A 210 -6.25 0.25 16.96
N SER A 211 -6.26 1.01 15.86
CA SER A 211 -5.32 0.87 14.75
C SER A 211 -3.92 1.34 15.10
N SER A 212 -2.90 0.58 14.69
CA SER A 212 -1.50 1.06 14.73
C SER A 212 -1.20 2.12 13.68
N LEU A 213 -2.10 2.35 12.72
CA LEU A 213 -1.96 3.39 11.69
C LEU A 213 -2.41 4.78 12.15
N ASN A 214 -2.83 4.92 13.42
CA ASN A 214 -3.22 6.21 13.98
C ASN A 214 -2.12 7.26 13.87
N THR A 215 -0.85 6.85 13.96
CA THR A 215 0.29 7.76 13.74
C THR A 215 0.27 8.40 12.35
N PHE A 216 -0.17 7.67 11.32
CA PHE A 216 -0.36 8.25 9.99
C PHE A 216 -1.57 9.15 9.94
N ARG A 217 -2.69 8.78 10.58
CA ARG A 217 -3.86 9.66 10.65
C ARG A 217 -3.53 11.00 11.31
N ASP A 218 -2.75 10.96 12.38
CA ASP A 218 -2.41 12.16 13.14
C ASP A 218 -1.44 13.06 12.33
N ALA A 219 -0.58 12.47 11.48
CA ALA A 219 0.37 13.20 10.63
C ALA A 219 -0.20 13.65 9.27
N PHE A 220 -1.10 12.85 8.67
CA PHE A 220 -1.60 13.02 7.29
C PHE A 220 -3.07 13.41 7.23
N GLY A 221 -3.76 13.44 8.36
CA GLY A 221 -5.20 13.70 8.43
C GLY A 221 -6.05 12.45 8.18
N ALA A 222 -7.26 12.65 7.65
CA ALA A 222 -8.19 11.56 7.40
C ALA A 222 -7.60 10.54 6.42
N LEU A 223 -7.56 9.27 6.84
CA LEU A 223 -7.06 8.19 6.00
C LEU A 223 -8.13 7.73 5.01
N PRO A 224 -7.74 7.28 3.81
CA PRO A 224 -8.67 6.68 2.85
C PRO A 224 -9.46 5.51 3.46
N PRO A 225 -10.68 5.23 2.97
CA PRO A 225 -11.45 4.08 3.39
C PRO A 225 -10.64 2.78 3.26
N ALA A 226 -10.69 1.92 4.28
CA ALA A 226 -9.98 0.65 4.26
C ALA A 226 -10.62 -0.30 3.22
N VAL A 227 -9.80 -0.82 2.30
CA VAL A 227 -10.22 -1.76 1.26
C VAL A 227 -9.74 -3.16 1.61
N PRO A 228 -10.65 -4.13 1.81
CA PRO A 228 -10.25 -5.52 2.04
C PRO A 228 -9.51 -6.10 0.84
N SER A 229 -8.32 -6.64 1.08
CA SER A 229 -7.42 -7.25 0.10
C SER A 229 -7.05 -8.69 0.47
N PHE A 230 -7.26 -9.09 1.74
CA PHE A 230 -6.87 -10.39 2.28
C PHE A 230 -8.04 -11.12 2.96
N PRO A 231 -8.11 -12.46 2.89
CA PRO A 231 -7.38 -13.29 1.94
C PRO A 231 -7.97 -13.10 0.53
N SER A 232 -7.16 -13.24 -0.50
CA SER A 232 -7.52 -12.85 -1.87
C SER A 232 -8.76 -13.55 -2.45
N ASN A 233 -9.06 -14.79 -2.07
CA ASN A 233 -10.27 -15.51 -2.52
C ASN A 233 -11.58 -15.06 -1.83
N LEU A 234 -11.47 -14.41 -0.67
CA LEU A 234 -12.59 -13.88 0.10
C LEU A 234 -12.10 -12.65 0.87
N PRO A 235 -11.88 -11.51 0.19
CA PRO A 235 -11.27 -10.34 0.81
C PRO A 235 -12.17 -9.79 1.91
N VAL A 236 -11.71 -9.88 3.16
CA VAL A 236 -12.44 -9.43 4.36
C VAL A 236 -11.56 -8.70 5.37
N LEU A 237 -10.25 -8.67 5.17
CA LEU A 237 -9.27 -7.92 5.96
C LEU A 237 -8.55 -6.94 5.05
N ALA A 238 -8.50 -5.68 5.48
CA ALA A 238 -7.68 -4.67 4.82
C ALA A 238 -6.31 -4.71 5.50
N LEU A 239 -5.34 -5.45 4.97
CA LEU A 239 -3.96 -5.43 5.48
C LEU A 239 -3.11 -4.42 4.72
N ASP A 240 -3.32 -4.38 3.40
CA ASP A 240 -2.70 -3.44 2.49
C ASP A 240 -3.34 -2.06 2.58
N ARG A 241 -2.53 -1.00 2.39
CA ARG A 241 -3.00 0.39 2.38
C ARG A 241 -2.35 1.17 1.25
N ILE A 242 -3.08 2.18 0.80
CA ILE A 242 -2.57 3.33 0.05
C ILE A 242 -3.04 4.57 0.83
N ILE A 243 -2.11 5.41 1.27
CA ILE A 243 -2.35 6.56 2.15
C ILE A 243 -1.58 7.75 1.56
N ALA A 244 -2.25 8.89 1.38
CA ALA A 244 -1.62 10.14 0.97
C ALA A 244 -1.45 11.09 2.17
N ASN A 245 -0.43 11.94 2.14
CA ASN A 245 -0.24 13.02 3.12
C ASN A 245 -1.05 14.29 2.82
N ARG A 246 -1.80 14.30 1.71
CA ARG A 246 -2.61 15.42 1.24
C ARG A 246 -4.00 14.92 0.88
N GLU A 247 -5.01 15.64 1.33
CA GLU A 247 -6.40 15.35 0.99
C GLU A 247 -6.61 15.49 -0.53
N GLY A 248 -7.33 14.55 -1.12
CA GLY A 248 -7.64 14.54 -2.56
C GLY A 248 -6.50 14.14 -3.49
N LEU A 249 -5.27 13.93 -3.00
CA LEU A 249 -4.13 13.54 -3.86
C LEU A 249 -4.33 12.19 -4.55
N ILE A 250 -5.05 11.27 -3.92
CA ILE A 250 -5.43 9.99 -4.52
C ILE A 250 -6.93 9.91 -4.66
N GLU A 251 -7.39 9.35 -5.78
CA GLU A 251 -8.78 8.96 -5.95
C GLU A 251 -9.13 7.77 -5.05
N GLN A 252 -10.37 7.30 -5.15
CA GLN A 252 -10.85 6.14 -4.41
C GLN A 252 -9.94 4.93 -4.64
N VAL A 253 -9.46 4.36 -3.53
CA VAL A 253 -8.70 3.12 -3.53
C VAL A 253 -9.63 1.95 -3.84
N GLU A 254 -9.19 1.05 -4.71
CA GLU A 254 -9.91 -0.16 -5.08
C GLU A 254 -8.99 -1.39 -5.09
N ALA A 255 -9.58 -2.57 -4.90
CA ALA A 255 -8.86 -3.83 -5.04
C ALA A 255 -8.94 -4.30 -6.49
N HIS A 256 -7.81 -4.70 -7.06
CA HIS A 256 -7.77 -5.38 -8.35
C HIS A 256 -8.18 -6.85 -8.16
N ASP A 257 -9.47 -7.12 -8.29
CA ASP A 257 -10.08 -8.43 -8.01
C ASP A 257 -10.31 -9.25 -9.30
N SER A 258 -9.23 -9.73 -9.91
CA SER A 258 -9.26 -10.61 -11.09
C SER A 258 -9.20 -12.09 -10.70
N ALA A 259 -9.64 -12.98 -11.60
CA ALA A 259 -9.51 -14.43 -11.40
C ALA A 259 -8.05 -14.86 -11.20
N LEU A 260 -7.12 -14.21 -11.92
CA LEU A 260 -5.69 -14.47 -11.80
C LEU A 260 -5.14 -13.96 -10.46
N ALA A 261 -5.47 -12.73 -10.07
CA ALA A 261 -5.02 -12.11 -8.82
C ALA A 261 -5.45 -12.92 -7.59
N ARG A 262 -6.67 -13.50 -7.60
CA ARG A 262 -7.17 -14.38 -6.53
C ARG A 262 -6.34 -15.65 -6.33
N ILE A 263 -5.60 -16.11 -7.34
CA ILE A 263 -4.79 -17.32 -7.28
C ILE A 263 -3.31 -16.98 -7.07
N ALA A 264 -2.83 -15.91 -7.69
CA ALA A 264 -1.42 -15.55 -7.77
C ALA A 264 -0.75 -15.19 -6.44
N SER A 265 -1.53 -14.68 -5.48
CA SER A 265 -1.08 -14.33 -4.13
C SER A 265 -2.23 -14.56 -3.13
N ASP A 266 -1.90 -14.61 -1.84
CA ASP A 266 -2.89 -14.54 -0.76
C ASP A 266 -3.44 -13.12 -0.53
N HIS A 267 -2.85 -12.10 -1.16
CA HIS A 267 -3.34 -10.71 -1.21
C HIS A 267 -3.88 -10.35 -2.59
N LEU A 268 -4.91 -9.49 -2.65
CA LEU A 268 -5.26 -8.75 -3.87
C LEU A 268 -4.43 -7.45 -3.94
N PRO A 269 -4.01 -7.03 -5.15
CA PRO A 269 -3.43 -5.71 -5.33
C PRO A 269 -4.43 -4.61 -4.97
N LEU A 270 -3.95 -3.51 -4.41
CA LEU A 270 -4.71 -2.26 -4.31
C LEU A 270 -4.22 -1.27 -5.37
N LYS A 271 -5.12 -0.47 -5.93
CA LYS A 271 -4.78 0.61 -6.87
C LYS A 271 -5.62 1.86 -6.64
N ALA A 272 -5.09 2.99 -7.08
CA ALA A 272 -5.77 4.29 -7.09
C ALA A 272 -5.17 5.19 -8.18
N ALA A 273 -5.93 6.15 -8.70
CA ALA A 273 -5.38 7.21 -9.55
C ALA A 273 -4.80 8.34 -8.69
N VAL A 274 -3.71 8.97 -9.16
CA VAL A 274 -3.05 10.10 -8.48
C VAL A 274 -3.36 11.41 -9.19
N ARG A 275 -3.94 12.35 -8.46
CA ARG A 275 -4.26 13.70 -8.92
C ARG A 275 -2.99 14.54 -9.08
N THR A 276 -2.28 14.34 -10.18
CA THR A 276 -1.01 15.03 -10.48
C THR A 276 -1.18 16.54 -10.69
N ASP A 277 -2.39 16.99 -10.98
CA ASP A 277 -2.77 18.39 -11.03
C ASP A 277 -2.71 19.11 -9.66
N LEU A 278 -2.62 18.34 -8.57
CA LEU A 278 -2.43 18.86 -7.21
C LEU A 278 -0.95 18.89 -6.79
N LEU A 279 -0.03 18.46 -7.66
CA LEU A 279 1.39 18.54 -7.40
C LEU A 279 1.89 19.95 -7.70
N PRO A 280 2.76 20.52 -6.84
CA PRO A 280 3.42 21.77 -7.15
C PRO A 280 4.30 21.59 -8.40
N ALA A 281 4.32 22.62 -9.25
CA ALA A 281 5.15 22.67 -10.44
C ALA A 281 6.65 22.66 -10.12
#